data_AF-A0A484ZUW2-F1
#
_entry.id   AF-A0A484ZUW2-F1
#
_cell.length_a   1.000
_cell.length_b   1.000
_cell.length_c   1.000
_cell.angle_alpha   90.00
_cell.angle_beta   90.00
_cell.angle_gamma   90.00
#
_symmetry.space_group_name_H-M   'P 1'
#
loop_
_entity.id
_entity.type
_entity.pdbx_description
1 polymer ?
#
loop_
_entity_poly.entity_id
_entity_poly.type
_entity_poly.pdbx_seq_one_letter_code
_entity_poly.pdbx_strand_id
1 'polypeptide(L)'
;MNIQVLIKKLKMSSLSAPTFNPLAIAGRARRFGLHTDASHRYERGVDPALQERAIERATRLLLDICGGQAGPVIDVTDKTQLPKQATITLRRQKLDKLIGYVISDEQVADILTRLGCKVTNNGDSWTAVAPTWRFDMQIEEIWLKKSPVYMAITAFRMYRYALI
;
A
#
# COMPACT_ATOMS: atom_id res chain seq x y z
N MET A 1 4.77 -9.78 11.44
CA MET A 1 5.85 -10.22 10.54
C MET A 1 7.13 -9.50 10.94
N ASN A 2 8.17 -10.25 11.29
CA ASN A 2 9.45 -9.72 11.72
C ASN A 2 10.55 -10.55 11.05
N ILE A 3 11.24 -9.94 10.10
CA ILE A 3 12.31 -10.59 9.34
C ILE A 3 13.65 -10.01 9.77
N GLN A 4 14.61 -10.87 10.10
CA GLN A 4 15.93 -10.48 10.60
C GLN A 4 17.06 -11.24 9.91
N VAL A 5 18.22 -10.61 9.75
CA VAL A 5 19.44 -11.24 9.24
C VAL A 5 20.60 -10.90 10.17
N LEU A 6 21.37 -11.92 10.55
CA LEU A 6 22.62 -11.74 11.28
C LEU A 6 23.74 -11.40 10.29
N ILE A 7 24.59 -10.42 10.59
CA ILE A 7 25.74 -10.08 9.74
C ILE A 7 27.03 -10.36 10.52
N LYS A 8 27.84 -11.30 10.01
CA LYS A 8 29.15 -11.66 10.58
C LYS A 8 30.26 -10.84 9.91
N LYS A 9 31.29 -10.48 10.69
CA LYS A 9 32.47 -9.65 10.34
C LYS A 9 32.29 -8.13 10.24
N LEU A 10 31.07 -7.59 10.35
CA LEU A 10 30.86 -6.14 10.53
C LEU A 10 30.61 -5.79 12.00
N LYS A 11 30.90 -4.56 12.43
CA LYS A 11 30.52 -4.04 13.77
C LYS A 11 28.99 -3.98 13.96
N MET A 12 28.21 -4.24 12.91
CA MET A 12 26.76 -4.33 12.95
C MET A 12 26.33 -5.76 13.25
N SER A 13 25.65 -5.95 14.39
CA SER A 13 25.29 -7.29 14.89
C SER A 13 24.10 -7.90 14.17
N SER A 14 23.06 -7.13 13.82
CA SER A 14 21.87 -7.63 13.12
C SER A 14 21.15 -6.56 12.30
N LEU A 15 20.44 -6.99 11.26
CA LEU A 15 19.55 -6.18 10.42
C LEU A 15 18.10 -6.68 10.59
N SER A 16 17.12 -5.78 10.65
CA SER A 16 15.70 -6.16 10.78
C SER A 16 14.77 -5.34 9.87
N ALA A 17 13.69 -5.98 9.43
CA ALA A 17 12.61 -5.39 8.64
C ALA A 17 11.24 -5.80 9.23
N PRO A 18 10.81 -5.18 10.34
CA PRO A 18 9.54 -5.51 10.98
C PRO A 18 8.34 -4.86 10.26
N THR A 19 7.18 -5.52 10.33
CA THR A 19 5.87 -4.92 10.05
C THR A 19 5.11 -4.74 11.36
N PHE A 20 4.60 -3.52 11.57
CA PHE A 20 3.75 -3.22 12.71
C PHE A 20 2.31 -2.97 12.26
N ASN A 21 1.36 -3.31 13.13
CA ASN A 21 -0.02 -2.86 12.95
C ASN A 21 -0.05 -1.32 13.08
N PRO A 22 -0.53 -0.56 12.07
CA PRO A 22 -0.56 0.90 12.12
C PRO A 22 -1.28 1.45 13.35
N LEU A 23 -2.38 0.80 13.76
CA LEU A 23 -3.15 1.19 14.95
C LEU A 23 -2.33 1.06 16.24
N ALA A 24 -1.40 0.11 16.29
CA ALA A 24 -0.52 -0.09 17.45
C ALA A 24 0.62 0.94 17.50
N ILE A 25 0.91 1.66 16.42
CA ILE A 25 1.99 2.67 16.36
C ILE A 25 1.42 4.09 16.36
N ALA A 26 0.21 4.29 15.85
CA ALA A 26 -0.47 5.58 15.72
C ALA A 26 -0.33 6.48 16.96
N GLY A 27 0.32 7.63 16.78
CA GLY A 27 0.43 8.66 17.81
C GLY A 27 1.42 8.34 18.93
N ARG A 28 2.06 7.15 18.95
CA ARG A 28 3.04 6.82 19.99
C ARG A 28 4.29 7.67 19.90
N ALA A 29 4.82 7.91 18.70
CA ALA A 29 5.99 8.77 18.52
C ALA A 29 5.70 10.22 18.96
N ARG A 30 4.53 10.75 18.58
CA ARG A 30 4.08 12.09 18.97
C ARG A 30 3.98 12.29 20.48
N ARG A 31 3.54 11.28 21.25
CA ARG A 31 3.48 11.33 22.72
C ARG A 31 4.84 11.59 23.37
N PHE A 32 5.93 11.20 22.70
CA PHE A 32 7.30 11.42 23.18
C PHE A 32 8.01 12.56 22.44
N GLY A 33 7.29 13.38 21.67
CA GLY A 33 7.89 14.46 20.88
C GLY A 33 8.77 13.98 19.72
N LEU A 34 8.63 12.71 19.29
CA LEU A 34 9.41 12.13 18.21
C LEU A 34 8.66 12.19 16.88
N HIS A 35 9.40 12.52 15.82
CA HIS A 35 8.92 12.43 14.45
C HIS A 35 10.02 11.89 13.54
N THR A 36 10.02 10.58 13.34
CA THR A 36 11.01 9.87 12.51
C THR A 36 10.36 9.33 11.24
N ASP A 37 11.16 9.13 10.18
CA ASP A 37 10.70 8.47 8.95
C ASP A 37 10.04 7.11 9.23
N ALA A 38 10.60 6.35 10.17
CA ALA A 38 10.06 5.07 10.60
C ALA A 38 8.65 5.24 11.20
N SER A 39 8.50 6.13 12.19
CA SER A 39 7.19 6.38 12.80
C SER A 39 6.17 6.85 11.77
N HIS A 40 6.54 7.79 10.90
CA HIS A 40 5.65 8.34 9.87
C HIS A 40 5.14 7.28 8.88
N ARG A 41 6.01 6.34 8.48
CA ARG A 41 5.65 5.23 7.59
C ARG A 41 4.81 4.17 8.29
N TYR A 42 5.23 3.72 9.48
CA TYR A 42 4.50 2.67 10.21
C TYR A 42 3.11 3.10 10.68
N GLU A 43 2.91 4.37 11.03
CA GLU A 43 1.59 4.90 11.39
C GLU A 43 0.59 4.90 10.21
N ARG A 44 1.07 4.93 8.97
CA ARG A 44 0.23 4.91 7.75
C ARG A 44 0.06 3.52 7.14
N GLY A 45 0.88 2.57 7.54
CA GLY A 45 0.96 1.25 6.93
C GLY A 45 2.16 1.13 6.01
N VAL A 46 2.93 0.08 6.24
CA VAL A 46 3.98 -0.42 5.35
C VAL A 46 3.49 -1.74 4.78
N ASP A 47 3.66 -1.96 3.48
CA ASP A 47 3.26 -3.19 2.79
C ASP A 47 3.77 -4.42 3.56
N PRO A 48 2.88 -5.32 4.03
CA PRO A 48 3.26 -6.51 4.78
C PRO A 48 3.94 -7.58 3.91
N ALA A 49 4.00 -7.42 2.59
CA ALA A 49 4.71 -8.33 1.68
C ALA A 49 6.11 -7.82 1.29
N LEU A 50 6.52 -6.63 1.75
CA LEU A 50 7.74 -5.97 1.31
C LEU A 50 9.01 -6.40 2.07
N GLN A 51 8.86 -6.97 3.26
CA GLN A 51 9.94 -7.13 4.25
C GLN A 51 11.03 -8.08 3.76
N GLU A 52 10.66 -9.16 3.06
CA GLU A 52 11.61 -10.11 2.50
C GLU A 52 12.47 -9.43 1.43
N ARG A 53 11.84 -8.74 0.47
CA ARG A 53 12.57 -7.98 -0.55
C ARG A 53 13.44 -6.87 0.05
N ALA A 54 12.95 -6.22 1.11
CA ALA A 54 13.67 -5.15 1.79
C ALA A 54 14.93 -5.68 2.51
N ILE A 55 14.82 -6.79 3.24
CA ILE A 55 15.96 -7.38 3.97
C ILE A 55 17.02 -7.88 2.99
N GLU A 56 16.61 -8.52 1.89
CA GLU A 56 17.53 -9.02 0.87
C GLU A 56 18.26 -7.88 0.17
N ARG A 57 17.52 -6.82 -0.20
CA ARG A 57 18.13 -5.65 -0.84
C ARG A 57 19.11 -4.95 0.08
N ALA A 58 18.75 -4.74 1.34
CA ALA A 58 19.61 -4.09 2.32
C ALA A 58 20.84 -4.95 2.65
N THR A 59 20.68 -6.26 2.80
CA THR A 59 21.79 -7.20 3.02
C THR A 59 22.76 -7.17 1.87
N ARG A 60 22.28 -7.24 0.62
CA ARG A 60 23.13 -7.15 -0.57
C ARG A 60 23.90 -5.83 -0.63
N LEU A 61 23.23 -4.70 -0.43
CA LEU A 61 23.90 -3.39 -0.43
C LEU A 61 24.98 -3.29 0.66
N LEU A 62 24.72 -3.85 1.84
CA LEU A 62 25.71 -3.88 2.93
C LEU A 62 26.93 -4.72 2.57
N LEU A 63 26.72 -5.90 1.97
CA LEU A 63 27.83 -6.75 1.53
C LEU A 63 28.63 -6.11 0.39
N ASP A 64 27.95 -5.47 -0.56
CA ASP A 64 28.59 -4.81 -1.71
C ASP A 64 29.46 -3.61 -1.26
N ILE A 65 29.02 -2.86 -0.25
CA ILE A 65 29.71 -1.64 0.22
C ILE A 65 30.75 -1.95 1.29
N CYS A 66 30.38 -2.75 2.30
CA CYS A 66 31.18 -2.95 3.51
C CYS A 66 31.87 -4.33 3.54
N GLY A 67 31.55 -5.23 2.62
CA GLY A 67 31.97 -6.63 2.68
C GLY A 67 31.29 -7.41 3.82
N GLY A 68 31.87 -8.55 4.19
CA GLY A 68 31.38 -9.40 5.27
C GLY A 68 30.62 -10.64 4.80
N GLN A 69 29.90 -11.28 5.71
CA GLN A 69 29.09 -12.47 5.43
C GLN A 69 27.75 -12.38 6.14
N ALA A 70 26.66 -12.54 5.39
CA ALA A 70 25.33 -12.64 5.97
C ALA A 70 25.03 -14.08 6.45
N GLY A 71 24.39 -14.19 7.60
CA GLY A 71 23.78 -15.42 8.09
C GLY A 71 22.38 -15.64 7.48
N PRO A 72 21.69 -16.72 7.87
CA PRO A 72 20.35 -17.00 7.39
C PRO A 72 19.34 -15.94 7.84
N VAL A 73 18.31 -15.75 7.04
CA VAL A 73 17.14 -14.95 7.38
C VAL A 73 16.31 -15.70 8.43
N ILE A 74 15.98 -15.01 9.52
CA ILE A 74 15.04 -15.47 10.55
C ILE A 74 13.72 -14.76 10.30
N ASP A 75 12.69 -15.50 9.89
CA ASP A 75 11.33 -14.99 9.70
C ASP A 75 10.42 -15.45 10.85
N VAL A 76 9.90 -14.47 11.59
CA VAL A 76 8.87 -14.68 12.61
C VAL A 76 7.58 -14.01 12.13
N THR A 77 6.74 -14.79 11.45
CA THR A 77 5.48 -14.32 10.90
C THR A 77 4.28 -15.09 11.41
N ASP A 78 3.40 -14.38 12.11
CA ASP A 78 2.05 -14.82 12.42
C ASP A 78 1.13 -14.53 11.23
N LYS A 79 0.76 -15.58 10.49
CA LYS A 79 -0.11 -15.50 9.31
C LYS A 79 -1.55 -15.09 9.66
N THR A 80 -1.99 -15.32 10.90
CA THR A 80 -3.37 -15.01 11.33
C THR A 80 -3.58 -13.51 11.56
N GLN A 81 -2.50 -12.80 11.90
CA GLN A 81 -2.49 -11.36 12.17
C GLN A 81 -2.14 -10.51 10.95
N LEU A 82 -1.89 -11.14 9.79
CA LEU A 82 -1.59 -10.40 8.57
C LEU A 82 -2.85 -9.65 8.07
N PRO A 83 -2.71 -8.40 7.60
CA PRO A 83 -3.83 -7.69 7.01
C PRO A 83 -4.33 -8.44 5.79
N LYS A 84 -5.63 -8.73 5.75
CA LYS A 84 -6.28 -9.33 4.58
C LYS A 84 -6.48 -8.26 3.51
N GLN A 85 -6.22 -8.60 2.26
CA GLN A 85 -6.53 -7.74 1.13
C GLN A 85 -8.04 -7.50 1.07
N ALA A 86 -8.44 -6.23 0.89
CA ALA A 86 -9.84 -5.89 0.74
C ALA A 86 -10.32 -6.31 -0.66
N THR A 87 -11.47 -6.98 -0.71
CA THR A 87 -12.20 -7.25 -1.95
C THR A 87 -13.40 -6.32 -2.00
N ILE A 88 -13.50 -5.53 -3.06
CA ILE A 88 -14.51 -4.48 -3.18
C ILE A 88 -15.26 -4.64 -4.49
N THR A 89 -16.58 -4.52 -4.40
CA THR A 89 -17.47 -4.55 -5.56
C THR A 89 -17.87 -3.12 -5.89
N LEU A 90 -17.45 -2.64 -7.06
CA LEU A 90 -17.82 -1.35 -7.62
C LEU A 90 -19.02 -1.55 -8.55
N ARG A 91 -20.16 -0.94 -8.22
CA ARG A 91 -21.38 -1.04 -9.04
C ARG A 91 -21.46 0.09 -10.06
N ARG A 92 -21.83 -0.21 -11.29
CA ARG A 92 -21.96 0.78 -12.38
C ARG A 92 -22.89 1.94 -12.02
N GLN A 93 -24.09 1.63 -11.54
CA GLN A 93 -25.06 2.66 -11.15
C GLN A 93 -24.52 3.64 -10.09
N LYS A 94 -23.69 3.16 -9.15
CA LYS A 94 -23.12 3.98 -8.08
C LYS A 94 -21.94 4.82 -8.57
N LEU A 95 -21.12 4.25 -9.45
CA LEU A 95 -20.05 4.96 -10.16
C LEU A 95 -20.61 6.16 -10.92
N ASP A 96 -21.59 5.92 -11.78
CA ASP A 96 -22.18 6.95 -12.64
C ASP A 96 -22.88 8.03 -11.81
N LYS A 97 -23.60 7.64 -10.75
CA LYS A 97 -24.30 8.58 -9.86
C LYS A 97 -23.34 9.48 -9.08
N LEU A 98 -22.22 8.95 -8.58
CA LEU A 98 -21.27 9.73 -7.77
C LEU A 98 -20.35 10.60 -8.62
N ILE A 99 -19.97 10.13 -9.81
CA ILE A 99 -19.10 10.88 -10.70
C ILE A 99 -19.90 11.89 -11.53
N GLY A 100 -21.13 11.55 -11.92
CA GLY A 100 -21.96 12.35 -12.81
C GLY A 100 -21.48 12.33 -14.28
N TYR A 101 -20.63 11.37 -14.64
CA TYR A 101 -20.12 11.16 -15.99
C TYR A 101 -19.92 9.66 -16.24
N VAL A 102 -20.28 9.21 -17.44
CA VAL A 102 -20.25 7.81 -17.84
C VAL A 102 -18.88 7.50 -18.43
N ILE A 103 -18.14 6.60 -17.77
CA ILE A 103 -16.82 6.13 -18.23
C ILE A 103 -17.01 4.77 -18.90
N SER A 104 -16.22 4.46 -19.92
CA SER A 104 -16.31 3.13 -20.54
C SER A 104 -15.83 2.04 -19.58
N ASP A 105 -16.40 0.84 -19.70
CA ASP A 105 -16.06 -0.30 -18.83
C ASP A 105 -14.59 -0.68 -18.95
N GLU A 106 -14.04 -0.58 -20.16
CA GLU A 106 -12.62 -0.79 -20.46
C GLU A 106 -11.72 0.17 -19.70
N GLN A 107 -12.07 1.46 -19.69
CA GLN A 107 -11.30 2.47 -18.95
C GLN A 107 -11.36 2.24 -17.44
N VAL A 108 -12.52 1.84 -16.91
CA VAL A 108 -12.65 1.51 -15.48
C VAL A 108 -11.73 0.34 -15.12
N ALA A 109 -11.76 -0.74 -15.91
CA ALA A 109 -10.93 -1.91 -15.69
C ALA A 109 -9.43 -1.60 -15.82
N ASP A 110 -9.02 -0.82 -16.84
CA ASP A 110 -7.62 -0.41 -17.04
C ASP A 110 -7.09 0.38 -15.84
N ILE A 111 -7.85 1.38 -15.38
CA ILE A 111 -7.44 2.23 -14.25
C ILE A 111 -7.27 1.41 -12.97
N LEU A 112 -8.23 0.53 -12.67
CA LEU A 112 -8.15 -0.34 -11.49
C LEU A 112 -6.95 -1.30 -11.58
N THR A 113 -6.67 -1.83 -12.77
CA THR A 113 -5.52 -2.70 -13.02
C THR A 113 -4.20 -1.95 -12.85
N ARG A 114 -4.08 -0.73 -13.38
CA ARG A 114 -2.89 0.13 -13.23
C ARG A 114 -2.64 0.57 -11.79
N LEU A 115 -3.69 0.65 -10.97
CA LEU A 115 -3.57 0.87 -9.53
C LEU A 115 -3.05 -0.37 -8.77
N GLY A 116 -2.88 -1.50 -9.46
CA GLY A 116 -2.37 -2.76 -8.92
C GLY A 116 -3.45 -3.73 -8.46
N CYS A 117 -4.71 -3.48 -8.80
CA CYS A 117 -5.83 -4.30 -8.35
C CYS A 117 -6.04 -5.50 -9.27
N LYS A 118 -6.48 -6.63 -8.71
CA LYS A 118 -6.98 -7.75 -9.53
C LYS A 118 -8.46 -7.55 -9.77
N VAL A 119 -8.85 -7.34 -11.02
CA VAL A 119 -10.21 -6.93 -11.41
C VAL A 119 -10.92 -8.06 -12.14
N THR A 120 -12.14 -8.36 -11.71
CA THR A 120 -13.07 -9.25 -12.41
C THR A 120 -14.29 -8.44 -12.82
N ASN A 121 -14.62 -8.45 -14.11
CA ASN A 121 -15.81 -7.79 -14.63
C ASN A 121 -17.00 -8.76 -14.59
N ASN A 122 -18.12 -8.33 -14.00
CA ASN A 122 -19.36 -9.09 -13.87
C ASN A 122 -20.52 -8.45 -14.66
N GLY A 123 -20.23 -7.64 -15.68
CA GLY A 123 -21.22 -6.87 -16.45
C GLY A 123 -21.53 -5.55 -15.78
N ASP A 124 -22.53 -5.52 -14.88
CA ASP A 124 -22.96 -4.29 -14.20
C ASP A 124 -22.10 -3.91 -12.98
N SER A 125 -21.03 -4.66 -12.73
CA SER A 125 -20.12 -4.41 -11.61
C SER A 125 -18.71 -4.96 -11.84
N TRP A 126 -17.74 -4.38 -11.13
CA TRP A 126 -16.38 -4.88 -11.04
C TRP A 126 -16.07 -5.35 -9.63
N THR A 127 -15.51 -6.54 -9.49
CA THR A 127 -14.91 -7.01 -8.24
C THR A 127 -13.41 -6.77 -8.32
N ALA A 128 -12.89 -5.90 -7.45
CA ALA A 128 -11.47 -5.55 -7.38
C ALA A 128 -10.86 -5.99 -6.04
N VAL A 129 -9.76 -6.74 -6.10
CA VAL A 129 -8.94 -7.07 -4.93
C VAL A 129 -7.80 -6.06 -4.84
N ALA A 130 -7.74 -5.33 -3.73
CA ALA A 130 -6.71 -4.32 -3.47
C ALA A 130 -5.32 -4.96 -3.34
N PRO A 131 -4.25 -4.32 -3.86
CA PRO A 131 -2.90 -4.78 -3.59
C PRO A 131 -2.50 -4.56 -2.12
N THR A 132 -1.52 -5.31 -1.64
CA THR A 132 -1.11 -5.34 -0.21
C THR A 132 -0.58 -4.01 0.32
N TRP A 133 -0.04 -3.15 -0.55
CA TRP A 133 0.47 -1.82 -0.19
C TRP A 133 -0.60 -0.73 -0.08
N ARG A 134 -1.86 -0.99 -0.48
CA ARG A 134 -2.95 0.01 -0.47
C ARG A 134 -3.84 -0.15 0.76
N PHE A 135 -3.43 0.45 1.86
CA PHE A 135 -4.19 0.49 3.13
C PHE A 135 -5.39 1.45 3.09
N ASP A 136 -5.43 2.34 2.10
CA ASP A 136 -6.50 3.32 1.89
C ASP A 136 -7.68 2.75 1.08
N MET A 137 -7.61 1.50 0.64
CA MET A 137 -8.59 0.88 -0.27
C MET A 137 -9.57 -0.05 0.45
N GLN A 138 -10.26 0.42 1.49
CA GLN A 138 -11.11 -0.43 2.34
C GLN A 138 -12.62 -0.37 2.10
N ILE A 139 -13.14 0.72 1.51
CA ILE A 139 -14.58 0.89 1.23
C ILE A 139 -14.81 1.49 -0.16
N GLU A 140 -15.91 1.10 -0.81
CA GLU A 140 -16.28 1.50 -2.18
C GLU A 140 -16.23 3.03 -2.39
N GLU A 141 -16.63 3.82 -1.39
CA GLU A 141 -16.65 5.28 -1.49
C GLU A 141 -15.26 5.93 -1.50
N ILE A 142 -14.29 5.34 -0.78
CA ILE A 142 -12.90 5.82 -0.79
C ILE A 142 -12.25 5.50 -2.14
N TRP A 143 -12.61 4.37 -2.77
CA TRP A 143 -12.16 4.03 -4.12
C TRP A 143 -12.61 5.05 -5.16
N LEU A 144 -13.88 5.44 -5.11
CA LEU A 144 -14.43 6.43 -6.02
C LEU A 144 -13.71 7.77 -5.88
N LYS A 145 -13.50 8.28 -4.66
CA LYS A 145 -12.82 9.57 -4.43
C LYS A 145 -11.33 9.56 -4.78
N LYS A 146 -10.67 8.39 -4.75
CA LYS A 146 -9.23 8.24 -5.00
C LYS A 146 -8.89 7.76 -6.40
N SER A 147 -9.89 7.38 -7.19
CA SER A 147 -9.69 7.03 -8.59
C SER A 147 -9.14 8.24 -9.36
N PRO A 148 -8.11 8.07 -10.20
CA PRO A 148 -7.66 9.11 -11.14
C PRO A 148 -8.80 9.70 -11.95
N VAL A 149 -9.84 8.91 -12.18
CA VAL A 149 -11.11 9.32 -12.78
C VAL A 149 -11.78 10.46 -12.01
N TYR A 150 -11.98 10.31 -10.70
CA TYR A 150 -12.65 11.32 -9.90
C TYR A 150 -11.82 12.60 -9.82
N MET A 151 -10.50 12.47 -9.68
CA MET A 151 -9.55 13.60 -9.71
C MET A 151 -9.54 14.33 -11.06
N ALA A 152 -9.52 13.60 -12.18
CA ALA A 152 -9.56 14.18 -13.52
C ALA A 152 -10.88 14.91 -13.77
N ILE A 153 -12.00 14.35 -13.33
CA ILE A 153 -13.34 14.93 -13.54
C ILE A 153 -13.60 16.11 -12.61
N THR A 154 -13.13 16.08 -11.35
CA THR A 154 -13.18 17.27 -10.48
C THR A 154 -12.30 18.39 -11.04
N ALA A 155 -11.10 18.08 -11.51
CA ALA A 155 -10.25 19.06 -12.20
C ALA A 155 -10.95 19.63 -13.46
N PHE A 156 -11.61 18.80 -14.26
CA PHE A 156 -12.33 19.25 -15.46
C PHE A 156 -13.55 20.13 -15.11
N ARG A 157 -14.30 19.78 -14.05
CA ARG A 157 -15.38 20.64 -13.51
C ARG A 157 -14.83 21.98 -13.03
N MET A 158 -13.73 21.97 -12.28
CA MET A 158 -13.09 23.19 -11.77
C MET A 158 -12.61 24.10 -12.91
N TYR A 159 -12.04 23.53 -13.97
CA TYR A 159 -11.65 24.26 -15.18
C TYR A 159 -12.85 24.86 -15.94
N ARG A 160 -13.99 24.15 -15.99
CA ARG A 160 -15.20 24.65 -16.66
C ARG A 160 -15.91 25.75 -15.86
N TYR A 161 -15.78 25.77 -14.53
CA TYR A 161 -16.26 26.87 -13.68
C TYR A 161 -15.32 28.09 -13.69
N ALA A 162 -14.04 27.92 -14.01
CA ALA A 162 -13.07 29.02 -14.11
C ALA A 162 -13.09 29.75 -15.47
N LEU A 163 -13.86 29.24 -16.45
CA LEU A 163 -14.02 29.80 -17.79
C LEU A 163 -15.40 30.46 -18.01
N ILE A 164 -16.14 30.71 -16.93
CA ILE A 164 -17.36 31.54 -16.87
C ILE A 164 -17.10 32.64 -15.84
#